data_AF-A0AAD7M627-F1
#
_entry.id   AF-A0AAD7M627-F1
#
_cell.length_a   1.000
_cell.length_b   1.000
_cell.length_c   1.000
_cell.angle_alpha   90.00
_cell.angle_beta   90.00
_cell.angle_gamma   90.00
#
_symmetry.space_group_name_H-M   'P 1'
#
loop_
_entity.id
_entity.type
_entity.pdbx_description
1 polymer ?
#
loop_
_entity_poly.entity_id
_entity_poly.type
_entity_poly.pdbx_seq_one_letter_code
_entity_poly.pdbx_strand_id
1 'polypeptide(L)'
;MLKIVATTFTTTTSNALFSLLCSSLSNSANTTTNFLPSLSRFSTKLSESSFPQDHRPISTYKPPMNLLNKLGFGSQRSYENSDSSAIAQGPDDDLPAPGQQFAQFGAGCFWGVELTFQRVPGVTKTEVGYTQGFLHNPSYEDVCSGTTNHSEVVRVQYDPKECSYENLLDVFWAKHDPTTPNRQGNDVGTQYRSGIYFYTPEQEKAAKESLEKQQKQLNRKIVTEILPAKKFYRAEEYHQQYLSKGGRFGFKQSAEKGCNDPIRCYG
;
A
#
# COMPACT_ATOMS: atom_id res chain seq x y z
N MET A 1 10.62 -71.38 13.56
CA MET A 1 9.92 -71.28 14.85
C MET A 1 9.83 -69.82 15.24
N LEU A 2 8.68 -69.21 14.97
CA LEU A 2 8.37 -67.80 15.22
C LEU A 2 7.52 -67.76 16.50
N LYS A 3 7.89 -66.95 17.50
CA LYS A 3 7.02 -66.65 18.65
C LYS A 3 6.82 -65.15 18.76
N ILE A 4 5.62 -64.75 18.38
CA ILE A 4 5.02 -63.43 18.54
C ILE A 4 4.62 -63.28 20.01
N VAL A 5 5.00 -62.16 20.64
CA VAL A 5 4.52 -61.76 21.97
C VAL A 5 3.59 -60.56 21.76
N ALA A 6 2.30 -60.80 21.93
CA ALA A 6 1.28 -59.76 22.03
C ALA A 6 1.14 -59.37 23.51
N THR A 7 1.20 -58.06 23.81
CA THR A 7 0.85 -57.54 25.14
C THR A 7 -0.18 -56.43 24.98
N THR A 8 -1.19 -56.53 25.82
CA THR A 8 -2.54 -55.97 25.79
C THR A 8 -2.64 -54.48 26.13
N PHE A 9 -3.60 -53.80 25.49
CA PHE A 9 -4.12 -52.48 25.85
C PHE A 9 -4.84 -52.50 27.20
N THR A 10 -4.64 -51.45 28.01
CA THR A 10 -5.53 -51.11 29.13
C THR A 10 -6.09 -49.71 28.91
N THR A 11 -7.40 -49.64 28.72
CA THR A 11 -8.22 -48.42 28.74
C THR A 11 -8.62 -48.14 30.18
N THR A 12 -8.36 -46.93 30.68
CA THR A 12 -8.94 -46.46 31.94
C THR A 12 -9.91 -45.32 31.63
N THR A 13 -11.19 -45.60 31.83
CA THR A 13 -12.29 -44.64 31.90
C THR A 13 -12.39 -44.10 33.33
N SER A 14 -12.62 -42.80 33.49
CA SER A 14 -13.22 -42.25 34.71
C SER A 14 -14.13 -41.07 34.38
N ASN A 15 -15.39 -41.27 34.72
CA ASN A 15 -16.50 -40.32 34.70
C ASN A 15 -16.56 -39.56 36.04
N ALA A 16 -16.92 -38.27 35.99
CA ALA A 16 -17.82 -37.57 36.94
C ALA A 16 -17.91 -36.11 36.43
N LEU A 17 -18.98 -35.60 35.80
CA LEU A 17 -20.34 -35.33 36.30
C LEU A 17 -20.37 -34.70 37.70
N PHE A 18 -20.51 -33.37 37.75
CA PHE A 18 -21.37 -32.72 38.73
C PHE A 18 -22.16 -31.57 38.09
N SER A 19 -23.42 -31.55 38.46
CA SER A 19 -24.55 -30.82 37.89
C SER A 19 -24.80 -29.47 38.57
N LEU A 20 -25.47 -28.57 37.81
CA LEU A 20 -26.58 -27.69 38.19
C LEU A 20 -26.46 -26.82 39.45
N LEU A 21 -26.65 -25.51 39.29
CA LEU A 21 -27.88 -24.85 39.75
C LEU A 21 -28.08 -23.46 39.14
N CYS A 22 -29.32 -23.26 38.73
CA CYS A 22 -29.98 -22.03 38.26
C CYS A 22 -30.49 -21.22 39.46
N SER A 23 -30.72 -19.90 39.27
CA SER A 23 -31.68 -18.99 39.95
C SER A 23 -31.11 -17.56 39.94
N SER A 24 -31.57 -16.61 39.12
CA SER A 24 -32.81 -15.82 39.17
C SER A 24 -32.96 -14.94 40.43
N LEU A 25 -32.95 -13.61 40.24
CA LEU A 25 -33.63 -12.51 40.98
C LEU A 25 -33.20 -11.21 40.29
N SER A 26 -33.96 -10.52 39.43
CA SER A 26 -35.17 -9.70 39.59
C SER A 26 -35.12 -8.62 40.69
N ASN A 27 -34.99 -7.35 40.25
CA ASN A 27 -35.72 -6.14 40.67
C ASN A 27 -35.17 -4.96 39.84
N SER A 28 -35.90 -4.31 38.93
CA SER A 28 -37.18 -3.55 38.98
C SER A 28 -37.00 -2.05 39.26
N ALA A 29 -37.52 -1.28 38.30
CA ALA A 29 -38.17 0.04 38.38
C ALA A 29 -37.34 1.35 38.36
N ASN A 30 -37.42 1.99 37.18
CA ASN A 30 -37.98 3.32 36.90
C ASN A 30 -37.54 4.54 37.74
N THR A 31 -37.00 5.55 37.04
CA THR A 31 -37.50 6.92 37.15
C THR A 31 -37.39 7.64 35.81
N THR A 32 -38.56 7.96 35.25
CA THR A 32 -38.80 8.90 34.17
C THR A 32 -38.62 10.35 34.65
N THR A 33 -37.87 11.17 33.92
CA THR A 33 -38.17 12.61 33.80
C THR A 33 -37.75 13.12 32.42
N ASN A 34 -38.76 13.51 31.64
CA ASN A 34 -38.66 14.34 30.45
C ASN A 34 -38.03 15.69 30.79
N PHE A 35 -37.12 16.21 29.95
CA PHE A 35 -36.98 17.65 29.71
C PHE A 35 -36.36 17.91 28.33
N LEU A 36 -37.20 18.35 27.40
CA LEU A 36 -36.79 19.13 26.21
C LEU A 36 -36.49 20.57 26.65
N PRO A 37 -35.53 21.23 26.00
CA PRO A 37 -35.78 22.56 25.47
C PRO A 37 -35.42 22.61 23.98
N SER A 38 -36.37 22.98 23.12
CA SER A 38 -36.61 24.37 22.70
C SER A 38 -35.51 24.92 21.79
N LEU A 39 -35.87 24.99 20.50
CA LEU A 39 -35.24 25.71 19.41
C LEU A 39 -34.74 27.11 19.83
N SER A 40 -33.48 27.40 19.56
CA SER A 40 -32.99 28.75 19.32
C SER A 40 -32.17 28.78 18.04
N ARG A 41 -32.70 29.49 17.03
CA ARG A 41 -31.99 29.93 15.84
C ARG A 41 -30.72 30.68 16.25
N PHE A 42 -29.56 30.17 15.89
CA PHE A 42 -28.37 30.99 15.73
C PHE A 42 -28.02 31.04 14.25
N SER A 43 -28.35 32.18 13.65
CA SER A 43 -27.80 32.64 12.39
C SER A 43 -26.41 33.20 12.69
N THR A 44 -25.38 32.48 12.27
CA THR A 44 -24.01 33.01 12.23
C THR A 44 -23.45 32.75 10.86
N LYS A 45 -23.53 33.82 10.04
CA LYS A 45 -22.62 34.23 8.98
C LYS A 45 -21.72 33.14 8.40
N LEU A 46 -22.09 32.71 7.19
CA LEU A 46 -21.14 32.24 6.18
C LEU A 46 -20.01 33.29 6.05
N SER A 47 -18.82 32.96 6.53
CA SER A 47 -17.61 33.67 6.14
C SER A 47 -17.18 33.07 4.80
N GLU A 48 -17.46 33.79 3.73
CA GLU A 48 -16.84 33.57 2.42
C GLU A 48 -15.32 33.69 2.58
N SER A 49 -14.62 32.56 2.53
CA SER A 49 -13.18 32.56 2.37
C SER A 49 -12.87 32.99 0.94
N SER A 50 -12.44 34.24 0.81
CA SER A 50 -12.05 34.88 -0.43
C SER A 50 -10.82 34.16 -1.01
N PHE A 51 -11.02 33.40 -2.09
CA PHE A 51 -9.93 32.96 -2.96
C PHE A 51 -9.38 34.18 -3.70
N PRO A 52 -8.05 34.41 -3.76
CA PRO A 52 -7.50 35.45 -4.60
C PRO A 52 -7.66 35.08 -6.08
N GLN A 53 -8.50 35.84 -6.79
CA GLN A 53 -8.55 35.81 -8.26
C GLN A 53 -7.40 36.68 -8.80
N ASP A 54 -6.36 36.02 -9.29
CA ASP A 54 -5.29 36.64 -10.06
C ASP A 54 -5.83 37.01 -11.46
N HIS A 55 -6.26 38.25 -11.62
CA HIS A 55 -6.51 38.84 -12.93
C HIS A 55 -5.18 39.25 -13.57
N ARG A 56 -4.62 38.38 -14.43
CA ARG A 56 -3.57 38.78 -15.39
C ARG A 56 -4.21 39.21 -16.72
N PRO A 57 -3.73 40.29 -17.36
CA PRO A 57 -4.26 40.74 -18.64
C PRO A 57 -3.93 39.74 -19.75
N ILE A 58 -4.92 39.49 -20.60
CA ILE A 58 -4.83 38.67 -21.81
C ILE A 58 -3.83 39.34 -22.77
N SER A 59 -2.64 38.74 -22.88
CA SER A 59 -1.65 39.09 -23.90
C SER A 59 -2.03 38.41 -25.21
N THR A 60 -2.55 39.19 -26.17
CA THR A 60 -2.74 38.77 -27.55
C THR A 60 -1.39 38.82 -28.28
N TYR A 61 -0.57 37.80 -28.11
CA TYR A 61 0.59 37.57 -28.96
C TYR A 61 0.34 36.33 -29.83
N LYS A 62 -0.02 36.56 -31.09
CA LYS A 62 -0.03 35.53 -32.14
C LYS A 62 1.42 35.38 -32.64
N PRO A 63 2.10 34.24 -32.40
CA PRO A 63 3.38 34.01 -33.06
C PRO A 63 3.16 33.85 -34.57
N PRO A 64 4.09 34.32 -35.42
CA PRO A 64 3.98 34.14 -36.85
C PRO A 64 3.96 32.64 -37.20
N MET A 65 2.99 32.25 -38.02
CA MET A 65 2.92 30.92 -38.61
C MET A 65 4.16 30.69 -39.48
N ASN A 66 5.10 29.88 -38.99
CA ASN A 66 6.17 29.34 -39.81
C ASN A 66 5.57 28.31 -40.79
N LEU A 67 5.20 28.78 -41.98
CA LEU A 67 4.75 27.99 -43.13
C LEU A 67 5.94 27.27 -43.81
N LEU A 68 6.83 26.65 -43.03
CA LEU A 68 8.04 25.98 -43.54
C LEU A 68 8.41 24.68 -42.80
N ASN A 69 7.46 24.04 -42.12
CA ASN A 69 7.60 22.65 -41.62
C ASN A 69 6.90 21.60 -42.52
N LYS A 70 6.67 21.94 -43.79
CA LYS A 70 6.06 21.03 -44.77
C LYS A 70 7.10 20.46 -45.74
N LEU A 71 8.22 19.98 -45.23
CA LEU A 71 9.12 19.03 -45.89
C LEU A 71 9.69 18.13 -44.78
N GLY A 72 9.28 16.85 -44.80
CA GLY A 72 9.47 15.91 -43.70
C GLY A 72 10.94 15.60 -43.42
N PHE A 73 11.42 16.09 -42.27
CA PHE A 73 12.55 15.54 -41.51
C PHE A 73 12.32 15.87 -40.02
N GLY A 74 11.52 15.04 -39.34
CA GLY A 74 11.20 15.19 -37.92
C GLY A 74 11.48 13.89 -37.17
N SER A 75 12.76 13.59 -36.93
CA SER A 75 13.23 12.36 -36.27
C SER A 75 13.56 12.54 -34.77
N GLN A 76 13.14 13.62 -34.12
CA GLN A 76 13.55 13.88 -32.73
C GLN A 76 12.63 13.27 -31.67
N ARG A 77 11.33 13.08 -31.95
CA ARG A 77 10.37 12.63 -30.92
C ARG A 77 10.46 11.14 -30.58
N SER A 78 11.04 10.31 -31.46
CA SER A 78 11.23 8.88 -31.22
C SER A 78 12.45 8.59 -30.35
N TYR A 79 13.51 9.39 -30.44
CA TYR A 79 14.75 9.21 -29.68
C TYR A 79 14.58 9.56 -28.19
N GLU A 80 13.93 10.68 -27.87
CA GLU A 80 13.69 11.08 -26.47
C GLU A 80 12.81 10.06 -25.73
N ASN A 81 11.82 9.49 -26.42
CA ASN A 81 10.90 8.53 -25.82
C ASN A 81 11.55 7.15 -25.61
N SER A 82 12.48 6.75 -26.49
CA SER A 82 13.26 5.52 -26.30
C SER A 82 14.24 5.64 -25.13
N ASP A 83 14.90 6.79 -24.97
CA ASP A 83 15.87 7.01 -23.90
C ASP A 83 15.17 7.08 -22.54
N SER A 84 14.04 7.79 -22.45
CA SER A 84 13.19 7.82 -21.26
C SER A 84 12.78 6.40 -20.81
N SER A 85 12.30 5.58 -21.76
CA SER A 85 11.91 4.20 -21.46
C SER A 85 13.10 3.35 -21.03
N ALA A 86 14.25 3.47 -21.69
CA ALA A 86 15.45 2.72 -21.31
C ALA A 86 15.91 3.04 -19.88
N ILE A 87 15.87 4.32 -19.48
CA ILE A 87 16.24 4.71 -18.11
C ILE A 87 15.23 4.18 -17.09
N ALA A 88 13.93 4.34 -17.34
CA ALA A 88 12.89 3.85 -16.44
C ALA A 88 12.82 2.32 -16.33
N GLN A 89 13.22 1.62 -17.39
CA GLN A 89 13.29 0.16 -17.42
C GLN A 89 14.61 -0.40 -16.88
N GLY A 90 15.61 0.44 -16.63
CA GLY A 90 16.87 0.07 -15.99
C GLY A 90 16.69 -0.40 -14.54
N PRO A 91 17.74 -0.96 -13.92
CA PRO A 91 17.70 -1.40 -12.53
C PRO A 91 17.59 -0.23 -11.53
N ASP A 92 17.27 -0.55 -10.28
CA ASP A 92 17.45 0.38 -9.16
C ASP A 92 18.90 0.32 -8.68
N ASP A 93 19.69 1.33 -9.07
CA ASP A 93 21.11 1.44 -8.73
C ASP A 93 21.39 2.15 -7.38
N ASP A 94 20.34 2.55 -6.66
CA ASP A 94 20.50 3.13 -5.32
C ASP A 94 21.07 2.09 -4.34
N LEU A 95 21.86 2.55 -3.38
CA LEU A 95 22.40 1.69 -2.31
C LEU A 95 21.63 1.91 -1.00
N PRO A 96 21.23 0.85 -0.29
CA PRO A 96 20.69 0.98 1.05
C PRO A 96 21.80 1.37 2.03
N ALA A 97 21.41 1.77 3.25
CA ALA A 97 22.40 2.03 4.29
C ALA A 97 23.23 0.76 4.61
N PRO A 98 24.47 0.89 5.15
CA PRO A 98 25.32 -0.25 5.47
C PRO A 98 24.61 -1.28 6.35
N GLY A 99 24.67 -2.56 5.97
CA GLY A 99 24.01 -3.66 6.68
C GLY A 99 22.53 -3.85 6.35
N GLN A 100 21.92 -2.92 5.61
CA GLN A 100 20.50 -2.96 5.25
C GLN A 100 20.30 -3.58 3.87
N GLN A 101 19.07 -4.03 3.60
CA GLN A 101 18.62 -4.48 2.29
C GLN A 101 17.40 -3.69 1.83
N PHE A 102 17.24 -3.55 0.51
CA PHE A 102 16.02 -3.04 -0.09
C PHE A 102 14.99 -4.15 -0.31
N ALA A 103 13.72 -3.77 -0.25
CA ALA A 103 12.56 -4.54 -0.70
C ALA A 103 11.53 -3.58 -1.30
N GLN A 104 10.78 -4.00 -2.32
CA GLN A 104 9.82 -3.11 -2.97
C GLN A 104 8.48 -3.81 -3.25
N PHE A 105 7.39 -3.15 -2.83
CA PHE A 105 6.04 -3.71 -2.85
C PHE A 105 5.02 -2.72 -3.42
N GLY A 106 4.20 -3.16 -4.37
CA GLY A 106 3.00 -2.48 -4.85
C GLY A 106 1.75 -3.19 -4.34
N ALA A 107 0.87 -2.48 -3.64
CA ALA A 107 -0.29 -3.08 -2.97
C ALA A 107 -1.50 -2.11 -2.91
N GLY A 108 -1.71 -1.36 -4.01
CA GLY A 108 -2.69 -0.28 -4.07
C GLY A 108 -2.12 1.08 -3.69
N CYS A 109 -2.97 1.98 -3.19
CA CYS A 109 -2.56 3.31 -2.74
C CYS A 109 -1.42 3.21 -1.72
N PHE A 110 -0.26 3.76 -2.07
CA PHE A 110 0.98 3.58 -1.31
C PHE A 110 0.95 4.19 0.11
N TRP A 111 0.00 5.07 0.46
CA TRP A 111 -0.08 5.70 1.78
C TRP A 111 -0.36 4.70 2.88
N GLY A 112 -1.35 3.83 2.65
CA GLY A 112 -1.70 2.77 3.58
C GLY A 112 -0.62 1.69 3.64
N VAL A 113 0.00 1.38 2.50
CA VAL A 113 1.06 0.37 2.39
C VAL A 113 2.30 0.83 3.13
N GLU A 114 2.70 2.09 2.98
CA GLU A 114 3.87 2.68 3.66
C GLU A 114 3.69 2.60 5.17
N LEU A 115 2.55 3.08 5.69
CA LEU A 115 2.27 3.04 7.12
C LEU A 115 2.32 1.61 7.69
N THR A 116 1.95 0.62 6.87
CA THR A 116 2.03 -0.79 7.27
C THR A 116 3.48 -1.21 7.51
N PHE A 117 4.39 -0.89 6.58
CA PHE A 117 5.81 -1.21 6.74
C PHE A 117 6.52 -0.33 7.77
N GLN A 118 6.08 0.91 7.98
CA GLN A 118 6.60 1.78 9.04
C GLN A 118 6.49 1.13 10.42
N ARG A 119 5.43 0.33 10.65
CA ARG A 119 5.16 -0.34 11.94
C ARG A 119 5.94 -1.63 12.15
N VAL A 120 6.66 -2.14 11.16
CA VAL A 120 7.39 -3.41 11.26
C VAL A 120 8.72 -3.21 12.02
N PRO A 121 8.96 -3.90 13.15
CA PRO A 121 10.28 -3.91 13.80
C PRO A 121 11.36 -4.42 12.84
N GLY A 122 12.55 -3.82 12.86
CA GLY A 122 13.64 -4.08 11.91
C GLY A 122 13.53 -3.37 10.55
N VAL A 123 12.38 -2.78 10.20
CA VAL A 123 12.32 -1.81 9.09
C VAL A 123 12.91 -0.48 9.54
N THR A 124 13.93 0.00 8.85
CA THR A 124 14.69 1.21 9.20
C THR A 124 14.33 2.42 8.37
N LYS A 125 13.82 2.23 7.15
CA LYS A 125 13.33 3.32 6.29
C LYS A 125 12.19 2.83 5.42
N THR A 126 11.21 3.70 5.19
CA THR A 126 10.21 3.54 4.14
C THR A 126 10.23 4.77 3.25
N GLU A 127 9.91 4.58 1.97
CA GLU A 127 9.62 5.67 1.06
C GLU A 127 8.67 5.22 -0.03
N VAL A 128 7.75 6.11 -0.41
CA VAL A 128 6.81 5.88 -1.49
C VAL A 128 7.33 6.40 -2.82
N GLY A 129 6.94 5.76 -3.92
CA GLY A 129 7.42 6.14 -5.25
C GLY A 129 6.75 5.39 -6.39
N TYR A 130 7.33 5.59 -7.57
CA TYR A 130 6.87 5.07 -8.85
C TYR A 130 7.96 4.21 -9.50
N THR A 131 7.58 3.10 -10.13
CA THR A 131 8.53 2.17 -10.79
C THR A 131 7.84 1.31 -11.84
N GLN A 132 8.59 0.46 -12.55
CA GLN A 132 8.14 -0.47 -13.61
C GLN A 132 7.51 0.15 -14.86
N GLY A 133 7.26 1.46 -14.87
CA GLY A 133 6.73 2.21 -16.01
C GLY A 133 7.82 2.62 -17.00
N PHE A 134 7.40 3.33 -18.04
CA PHE A 134 8.25 3.70 -19.18
C PHE A 134 8.65 5.18 -19.21
N LEU A 135 8.16 5.98 -18.26
CA LEU A 135 8.45 7.40 -18.20
C LEU A 135 9.61 7.66 -17.24
N HIS A 136 10.64 8.37 -17.68
CA HIS A 136 11.69 8.83 -16.79
C HIS A 136 11.22 10.07 -16.03
N ASN A 137 11.49 10.13 -14.73
CA ASN A 137 11.07 11.20 -13.80
C ASN A 137 9.57 11.52 -13.88
N PRO A 138 8.68 10.53 -13.67
CA PRO A 138 7.24 10.77 -13.68
C PRO A 138 6.82 11.64 -12.49
N SER A 139 5.90 12.58 -12.72
CA SER A 139 5.14 13.25 -11.65
C SER A 139 3.95 12.40 -11.19
N TYR A 140 3.37 12.73 -10.04
CA TYR A 140 2.11 12.13 -9.62
C TYR A 140 1.00 12.27 -10.68
N GLU A 141 0.90 13.42 -11.34
CA GLU A 141 -0.09 13.68 -12.39
C GLU A 141 0.12 12.78 -13.60
N ASP A 142 1.39 12.55 -13.99
CA ASP A 142 1.72 11.62 -15.08
C ASP A 142 1.26 10.20 -14.74
N VAL A 143 1.51 9.74 -13.50
CA VAL A 143 1.09 8.40 -13.05
C VAL A 143 -0.44 8.30 -12.96
N CYS A 144 -1.12 9.34 -12.46
CA CYS A 144 -2.57 9.41 -12.39
C CYS A 144 -3.26 9.35 -13.76
N SER A 145 -2.58 9.76 -14.83
CA SER A 145 -3.08 9.60 -16.20
C SER A 145 -3.29 8.13 -16.59
N GLY A 146 -2.61 7.19 -15.92
CA GLY A 146 -2.64 5.76 -16.22
C GLY A 146 -1.85 5.36 -17.47
N THR A 147 -1.19 6.29 -18.15
CA THR A 147 -0.51 6.04 -19.44
C THR A 147 0.96 5.65 -19.30
N THR A 148 1.58 5.90 -18.15
CA THR A 148 3.02 5.67 -17.94
C THR A 148 3.37 4.22 -17.60
N ASN A 149 2.36 3.42 -17.23
CA ASN A 149 2.49 2.07 -16.71
C ASN A 149 3.31 1.95 -15.40
N HIS A 150 3.59 3.06 -14.72
CA HIS A 150 4.19 3.00 -13.39
C HIS A 150 3.25 2.32 -12.40
N SER A 151 3.82 1.63 -11.40
CA SER A 151 3.10 1.23 -10.19
C SER A 151 3.43 2.20 -9.07
N GLU A 152 2.44 2.55 -8.26
CA GLU A 152 2.69 3.03 -6.90
C GLU A 152 3.30 1.89 -6.09
N VAL A 153 4.40 2.18 -5.40
CA VAL A 153 5.12 1.22 -4.58
C VAL A 153 5.63 1.87 -3.29
N VAL A 154 5.94 1.03 -2.32
CA VAL A 154 6.79 1.36 -1.19
C VAL A 154 8.13 0.67 -1.39
N ARG A 155 9.22 1.44 -1.31
CA ARG A 155 10.58 0.91 -1.14
C ARG A 155 10.92 0.93 0.34
N VAL A 156 11.32 -0.22 0.85
CA VAL A 156 11.61 -0.48 2.26
C VAL A 156 13.10 -0.74 2.40
N GLN A 157 13.75 -0.12 3.38
CA GLN A 157 15.03 -0.59 3.90
C GLN A 157 14.81 -1.30 5.23
N TYR A 158 15.39 -2.48 5.38
CA TYR A 158 15.27 -3.30 6.58
C TYR A 158 16.61 -3.91 6.98
N ASP A 159 16.80 -4.16 8.27
CA ASP A 159 17.94 -4.93 8.79
C ASP A 159 17.60 -6.42 8.74
N PRO A 160 18.27 -7.23 7.89
CA PRO A 160 18.02 -8.67 7.79
C PRO A 160 18.26 -9.45 9.09
N LYS A 161 18.97 -8.86 10.07
CA LYS A 161 19.20 -9.45 11.40
C LYS A 161 18.02 -9.25 12.35
N GLU A 162 17.19 -8.23 12.11
CA GLU A 162 16.03 -7.91 12.94
C GLU A 162 14.70 -8.27 12.26
N CYS A 163 14.65 -8.23 10.93
CA CYS A 163 13.47 -8.53 10.13
C CYS A 163 13.85 -9.39 8.91
N SER A 164 13.21 -10.54 8.73
CA SER A 164 13.43 -11.34 7.52
C SER A 164 12.57 -10.84 6.35
N TYR A 165 12.97 -11.18 5.13
CA TYR A 165 12.16 -10.86 3.95
C TYR A 165 10.79 -11.55 3.98
N GLU A 166 10.71 -12.76 4.54
CA GLU A 166 9.46 -13.49 4.75
C GLU A 166 8.49 -12.73 5.67
N ASN A 167 8.99 -12.05 6.71
CA ASN A 167 8.15 -11.20 7.54
C ASN A 167 7.55 -10.03 6.74
N LEU A 168 8.32 -9.43 5.82
CA LEU A 168 7.82 -8.39 4.92
C LEU A 168 6.77 -8.93 3.95
N LEU A 169 6.95 -10.16 3.44
CA LEU A 169 5.98 -10.83 2.58
C LEU A 169 4.68 -11.14 3.33
N ASP A 170 4.74 -11.63 4.56
CA ASP A 170 3.54 -11.87 5.38
C ASP A 170 2.77 -10.56 5.63
N VAL A 171 3.47 -9.46 5.90
CA VAL A 171 2.88 -8.12 6.02
C VAL A 171 2.23 -7.67 4.70
N PHE A 172 2.90 -7.88 3.57
CA PHE A 172 2.37 -7.57 2.24
C PHE A 172 1.06 -8.32 1.94
N TRP A 173 1.03 -9.63 2.18
CA TRP A 173 -0.15 -10.47 1.93
C TRP A 173 -1.33 -10.12 2.85
N ALA A 174 -1.06 -9.73 4.11
CA ALA A 174 -2.09 -9.31 5.04
C ALA A 174 -2.69 -7.93 4.71
N LYS A 175 -1.99 -7.10 3.94
CA LYS A 175 -2.36 -5.70 3.75
C LYS A 175 -3.42 -5.47 2.66
N HIS A 176 -3.47 -6.28 1.62
CA HIS A 176 -4.25 -5.98 0.42
C HIS A 176 -4.95 -7.22 -0.15
N ASP A 177 -5.75 -7.04 -1.19
CA ASP A 177 -6.37 -8.15 -1.93
C ASP A 177 -5.47 -8.48 -3.13
N PRO A 178 -4.72 -9.58 -3.10
CA PRO A 178 -3.79 -9.91 -4.18
C PRO A 178 -4.50 -10.51 -5.42
N THR A 179 -5.83 -10.50 -5.47
CA THR A 179 -6.64 -11.18 -6.50
C THR A 179 -7.42 -10.21 -7.40
N THR A 180 -7.24 -8.90 -7.20
CA THR A 180 -7.87 -7.85 -7.99
C THR A 180 -6.88 -7.23 -8.98
N PRO A 181 -7.01 -7.51 -10.30
CA PRO A 181 -6.09 -6.97 -11.29
C PRO A 181 -6.29 -5.45 -11.43
N ASN A 182 -5.17 -4.71 -11.40
CA ASN A 182 -5.13 -3.25 -11.61
C ASN A 182 -6.14 -2.47 -10.76
N ARG A 183 -6.32 -2.90 -9.50
CA ARG A 183 -7.27 -2.32 -8.55
C ARG A 183 -6.91 -2.73 -7.14
N GLN A 184 -7.09 -1.81 -6.19
CA GLN A 184 -7.17 -2.14 -4.78
C GLN A 184 -8.30 -1.36 -4.12
N GLY A 185 -9.30 -2.06 -3.58
CA GLY A 185 -10.52 -1.41 -3.08
C GLY A 185 -11.20 -0.58 -4.17
N ASN A 186 -11.37 0.72 -3.92
CA ASN A 186 -11.97 1.67 -4.87
C ASN A 186 -10.93 2.36 -5.78
N ASP A 187 -9.64 2.14 -5.55
CA ASP A 187 -8.58 2.72 -6.37
C ASP A 187 -8.37 1.82 -7.61
N VAL A 188 -8.76 2.32 -8.79
CA VAL A 188 -8.75 1.58 -10.06
C VAL A 188 -7.72 2.16 -11.01
N GLY A 189 -6.85 1.31 -11.55
CA GLY A 189 -5.79 1.71 -12.46
C GLY A 189 -4.57 0.79 -12.34
N THR A 190 -3.77 0.72 -13.40
CA THR A 190 -2.55 -0.10 -13.43
C THR A 190 -1.56 0.32 -12.35
N GLN A 191 -1.57 1.58 -11.94
CA GLN A 191 -0.74 2.10 -10.86
C GLN A 191 -1.03 1.49 -9.48
N TYR A 192 -2.22 0.89 -9.30
CA TYR A 192 -2.63 0.27 -8.04
C TYR A 192 -2.51 -1.25 -8.06
N ARG A 193 -1.77 -1.82 -9.01
CA ARG A 193 -1.59 -3.26 -9.14
C ARG A 193 -0.81 -3.85 -7.97
N SER A 194 -1.06 -5.13 -7.71
CA SER A 194 -0.27 -5.92 -6.76
C SER A 194 1.05 -6.35 -7.40
N GLY A 195 2.18 -6.09 -6.75
CA GLY A 195 3.50 -6.42 -7.27
C GLY A 195 4.56 -6.58 -6.18
N ILE A 196 5.45 -7.54 -6.36
CA ILE A 196 6.67 -7.74 -5.58
C ILE A 196 7.86 -7.56 -6.50
N TYR A 197 8.74 -6.61 -6.17
CA TYR A 197 9.87 -6.26 -7.01
C TYR A 197 11.18 -6.58 -6.29
N PHE A 198 11.82 -7.68 -6.70
CA PHE A 198 12.94 -8.26 -5.96
C PHE A 198 14.29 -7.68 -6.39
N TYR A 199 15.20 -7.55 -5.43
CA TYR A 199 16.57 -7.09 -5.63
C TYR A 199 17.57 -8.26 -5.76
N THR A 200 17.22 -9.45 -5.26
CA THR A 200 18.10 -10.63 -5.30
C THR A 200 17.34 -11.90 -5.70
N PRO A 201 18.05 -12.94 -6.20
CA PRO A 201 17.45 -14.25 -6.49
C PRO A 201 16.82 -14.91 -5.25
N GLU A 202 17.35 -14.67 -4.06
CA GLU A 202 16.79 -15.18 -2.80
C GLU A 202 15.42 -14.54 -2.52
N GLN A 203 15.28 -13.24 -2.74
CA GLN A 203 14.00 -12.54 -2.64
C GLN A 203 13.00 -13.05 -3.69
N GLU A 204 13.43 -13.28 -4.93
CA GLU A 204 12.58 -13.85 -5.98
C GLU A 204 12.02 -15.22 -5.56
N LYS A 205 12.91 -16.10 -5.07
CA LYS A 205 12.54 -17.44 -4.63
C LYS A 205 11.56 -17.38 -3.45
N ALA A 206 11.88 -16.60 -2.41
CA ALA A 206 11.02 -16.43 -1.24
C ALA A 206 9.65 -15.85 -1.62
N ALA A 207 9.61 -14.87 -2.53
CA ALA A 207 8.36 -14.28 -3.01
C ALA A 207 7.48 -15.33 -3.72
N LYS A 208 8.07 -16.14 -4.62
CA LYS A 208 7.36 -17.21 -5.34
C LYS A 208 6.81 -18.28 -4.39
N GLU A 209 7.62 -18.74 -3.44
CA GLU A 209 7.20 -19.72 -2.43
C GLU A 209 6.09 -19.15 -1.53
N SER A 210 6.18 -17.87 -1.15
CA SER A 210 5.14 -17.20 -0.35
C SER A 210 3.82 -17.04 -1.13
N LEU A 211 3.90 -16.76 -2.44
CA LEU A 211 2.72 -16.68 -3.31
C LEU A 211 2.02 -18.04 -3.38
N GLU A 212 2.77 -19.13 -3.57
CA GLU A 212 2.19 -20.48 -3.59
C GLU A 212 1.53 -20.85 -2.26
N LYS A 213 2.15 -20.47 -1.13
CA LYS A 213 1.57 -20.65 0.21
C LYS A 213 0.29 -19.84 0.37
N GLN A 214 0.28 -18.58 -0.05
CA GLN A 214 -0.88 -17.69 0.06
C GLN A 214 -2.02 -18.10 -0.87
N GLN A 215 -1.71 -18.56 -2.08
CA GLN A 215 -2.71 -19.01 -3.05
C GLN A 215 -3.55 -20.17 -2.51
N LYS A 216 -2.96 -21.06 -1.69
CA LYS A 216 -3.70 -22.16 -1.04
C LYS A 216 -4.77 -21.68 -0.05
N GLN A 217 -4.68 -20.45 0.43
CA GLN A 217 -5.64 -19.85 1.36
C GLN A 217 -6.76 -19.07 0.66
N LEU A 218 -6.63 -18.81 -0.66
CA LEU A 218 -7.52 -17.96 -1.43
C LEU A 218 -8.21 -18.74 -2.54
N ASN A 219 -9.53 -18.56 -2.67
CA ASN A 219 -10.31 -19.17 -3.75
C ASN A 219 -10.05 -18.49 -5.11
N ARG A 220 -9.78 -17.18 -5.09
CA ARG A 220 -9.49 -16.41 -6.30
C ARG A 220 -7.99 -16.52 -6.60
N LYS A 221 -7.66 -16.57 -7.89
CA LYS A 221 -6.27 -16.62 -8.33
C LYS A 221 -5.56 -15.31 -7.97
N ILE A 222 -4.37 -15.42 -7.38
CA ILE A 222 -3.46 -14.31 -7.13
C ILE A 222 -2.95 -13.78 -8.47
N VAL A 223 -3.00 -12.45 -8.61
CA VAL A 223 -2.55 -11.72 -9.81
C VAL A 223 -1.30 -10.87 -9.56
N THR A 224 -0.71 -10.96 -8.36
CA THR A 224 0.54 -10.30 -7.99
C THR A 224 1.65 -10.64 -8.99
N GLU A 225 2.25 -9.62 -9.59
CA GLU A 225 3.45 -9.80 -10.40
C GLU A 225 4.70 -9.93 -9.52
N ILE A 226 5.61 -10.83 -9.88
CA ILE A 226 6.92 -10.98 -9.22
C ILE A 226 7.98 -10.74 -10.29
N LEU A 227 8.62 -9.58 -10.26
CA LEU A 227 9.54 -9.11 -11.29
C LEU A 227 10.81 -8.51 -10.66
N PRO A 228 11.92 -8.39 -11.40
CA PRO A 228 13.09 -7.66 -10.91
C PRO A 228 12.75 -6.21 -10.57
N ALA A 229 13.34 -5.69 -9.49
CA ALA A 229 13.33 -4.27 -9.18
C ALA A 229 13.96 -3.46 -10.32
N LYS A 230 13.28 -2.37 -10.68
CA LYS A 230 13.70 -1.41 -11.70
C LYS A 230 13.82 -0.04 -11.07
N LYS A 231 14.28 0.95 -11.83
CA LYS A 231 14.48 2.32 -11.40
C LYS A 231 13.33 2.79 -10.52
N PHE A 232 13.68 3.24 -9.32
CA PHE A 232 12.75 3.79 -8.36
C PHE A 232 12.74 5.30 -8.45
N TYR A 233 11.58 5.89 -8.64
CA TYR A 233 11.36 7.32 -8.62
C TYR A 233 10.64 7.68 -7.32
N ARG A 234 11.37 8.26 -6.37
CA ARG A 234 10.79 8.74 -5.12
C ARG A 234 9.68 9.74 -5.42
N ALA A 235 8.48 9.50 -4.89
CA ALA A 235 7.36 10.43 -5.03
C ALA A 235 7.60 11.72 -4.23
N GLU A 236 6.81 12.74 -4.53
CA GLU A 236 6.88 14.06 -3.92
C GLU A 236 6.69 14.01 -2.40
N GLU A 237 7.30 14.96 -1.68
CA GLU A 237 7.37 14.93 -0.21
C GLU A 237 5.99 14.97 0.47
N TYR A 238 4.96 15.48 -0.20
CA TYR A 238 3.60 15.49 0.32
C TYR A 238 2.96 14.10 0.37
N HIS A 239 3.45 13.12 -0.40
CA HIS A 239 3.02 11.72 -0.32
C HIS A 239 3.73 10.92 0.77
N GLN A 240 4.91 11.37 1.19
CA GLN A 240 5.80 10.63 2.07
C GLN A 240 5.25 10.65 3.49
N GLN A 241 5.09 9.47 4.10
CA GLN A 241 4.54 9.25 5.45
C GLN A 241 3.17 9.94 5.66
N TYR A 242 2.36 10.06 4.61
CA TYR A 242 1.13 10.87 4.55
C TYR A 242 0.16 10.64 5.71
N LEU A 243 -0.13 9.37 6.04
CA LEU A 243 -1.09 9.03 7.10
C LEU A 243 -0.57 9.35 8.51
N SER A 244 0.74 9.23 8.74
CA SER A 244 1.36 9.62 10.01
C SER A 244 1.40 11.15 10.20
N LYS A 245 1.43 11.90 9.09
CA LYS A 245 1.37 13.36 9.07
C LYS A 245 -0.05 13.91 9.27
N GLY A 246 -1.09 13.07 9.11
CA GLY A 246 -2.49 13.43 9.39
C GLY A 246 -3.49 12.95 8.35
N GLY A 247 -3.03 12.48 7.19
CA GLY A 247 -3.90 12.09 6.09
C GLY A 247 -4.83 13.23 5.62
N ARG A 248 -5.87 12.86 4.87
CA ARG A 248 -6.85 13.77 4.26
C ARG A 248 -7.65 14.57 5.29
N PHE A 249 -7.90 13.98 6.45
CA PHE A 249 -8.82 14.52 7.45
C PHE A 249 -8.09 15.11 8.68
N GLY A 250 -6.76 15.12 8.71
CA GLY A 250 -5.95 15.62 9.82
C GLY A 250 -5.82 14.68 11.02
N PHE A 251 -6.46 13.50 10.99
CA PHE A 251 -6.35 12.49 12.04
C PHE A 251 -5.16 11.56 11.80
N LYS A 252 -4.05 11.86 12.47
CA LYS A 252 -2.83 11.04 12.40
C LYS A 252 -3.08 9.59 12.76
N GLN A 253 -2.42 8.70 12.06
CA GLN A 253 -2.36 7.28 12.38
C GLN A 253 -0.95 6.93 12.88
N SER A 254 -0.84 6.26 14.02
CA SER A 254 0.45 5.95 14.62
C SER A 254 1.30 5.07 13.69
N ALA A 255 2.58 5.42 13.55
CA ALA A 255 3.59 4.65 12.82
C ALA A 255 4.54 3.91 13.78
N GLU A 256 4.21 3.86 15.07
CA GLU A 256 5.02 3.18 16.08
C GLU A 256 5.19 1.69 15.76
N LYS A 257 6.39 1.17 16.07
CA LYS A 257 6.72 -0.23 15.84
C LYS A 257 5.77 -1.13 16.63
N GLY A 258 5.19 -2.12 15.96
CA GLY A 258 4.21 -3.05 16.55
C GLY A 258 2.80 -2.49 16.71
N CYS A 259 2.51 -1.26 16.26
CA CYS A 259 1.14 -0.73 16.30
C CYS A 259 0.20 -1.56 15.41
N ASN A 260 -0.88 -2.07 16.01
CA ASN A 260 -1.88 -2.91 15.33
C ASN A 260 -3.22 -2.19 15.11
N ASP A 261 -3.27 -0.87 15.33
CA ASP A 261 -4.48 -0.09 15.09
C ASP A 261 -4.91 -0.22 13.61
N PRO A 262 -6.19 -0.41 13.32
CA PRO A 262 -6.65 -0.53 11.94
C PRO A 262 -6.23 0.68 11.08
N ILE A 263 -5.55 0.40 9.96
CA ILE A 263 -5.12 1.46 9.03
C ILE A 263 -6.32 1.90 8.18
N ARG A 264 -6.67 3.17 8.25
CA ARG A 264 -7.65 3.83 7.38
C ARG A 264 -6.95 4.33 6.11
N CYS A 265 -7.53 4.05 4.95
CA CYS A 265 -6.86 4.23 3.65
C CYS A 265 -6.33 5.64 3.40
N TYR A 266 -7.09 6.68 3.77
CA TYR A 266 -6.80 8.06 3.40
C TYR A 266 -6.64 9.02 4.57
N GLY A 267 -6.93 8.61 5.80
CA GLY A 267 -6.97 9.48 6.98
C GLY A 267 -8.02 9.05 7.97
#